data_AF-A0A0H3KEZ2-F1
#
_entry.id   AF-A0A0H3KEZ2-F1
#
_cell.length_a   1.000
_cell.length_b   1.000
_cell.length_c   1.000
_cell.angle_alpha   90.00
_cell.angle_beta   90.00
_cell.angle_gamma   90.00
#
_symmetry.space_group_name_H-M   'P 1'
#
loop_
_entity.id
_entity.type
_entity.pdbx_description
1 polymer ?
#
loop_
_entity_poly.entity_id
_entity_poly.type
_entity_poly.pdbx_seq_one_letter_code
_entity_poly.pdbx_strand_id
1 'polypeptide(L)'
;MSKVQFSGFFKFTLAAIFLIVLLAALLIGVMAYIRDDGGDASCPNLSTSQMRGYLEKYARHNNFSNLTFDEAAEYLADLQQWKIPYRVDNHRYIAKMTCKGFVVDNVGPFD
;
A
#
# COMPACT_ATOMS: atom_id res chain seq x y z
N MET A 1 -3.45 55.84 13.84
CA MET A 1 -3.68 54.39 14.04
C MET A 1 -2.37 53.73 14.44
N SER A 2 -2.34 53.07 15.60
CA SER A 2 -1.14 52.77 16.38
C SER A 2 -0.45 51.47 15.96
N LYS A 3 0.90 51.45 16.04
CA LYS A 3 1.84 50.34 15.74
C LYS A 3 1.41 48.95 16.26
N VAL A 4 0.56 48.90 17.28
CA VAL A 4 0.01 47.68 17.89
C VAL A 4 -0.85 46.87 16.92
N GLN A 5 -1.61 47.55 16.05
CA GLN A 5 -2.54 46.90 15.10
C GLN A 5 -1.80 46.20 13.95
N PHE A 6 -0.64 46.71 13.55
CA PHE A 6 0.22 46.15 12.50
C PHE A 6 0.98 44.91 12.98
N SER A 7 1.43 44.92 14.24
CA SER A 7 2.10 43.79 14.90
C SER A 7 1.19 42.57 15.07
N GLY A 8 -0.08 42.80 15.46
CA GLY A 8 -1.08 41.74 15.53
C GLY A 8 -1.32 41.09 14.17
N PHE A 9 -1.59 41.91 13.14
CA PHE A 9 -1.80 41.43 11.77
C PHE A 9 -0.61 40.60 11.27
N PHE A 10 0.62 41.09 11.44
CA PHE A 10 1.82 40.39 11.00
C PHE A 10 2.02 39.02 11.68
N LYS A 11 1.70 38.92 12.98
CA LYS A 11 1.74 37.65 13.73
C LYS A 11 0.68 36.65 13.24
N PHE A 12 -0.53 37.13 12.96
CA PHE A 12 -1.58 36.28 12.39
C PHE A 12 -1.23 35.80 10.99
N THR A 13 -0.65 36.67 10.15
CA THR A 13 -0.19 36.29 8.81
C THR A 13 0.93 35.24 8.89
N LEU A 14 1.89 35.40 9.80
CA LEU A 14 2.97 34.43 9.99
C LEU A 14 2.45 33.08 10.48
N ALA A 15 1.51 33.08 11.43
CA ALA A 15 0.87 31.86 11.93
C ALA A 15 0.08 31.14 10.82
N ALA A 16 -0.63 31.89 9.97
CA ALA A 16 -1.36 31.34 8.84
C ALA A 16 -0.42 30.72 7.80
N ILE A 17 0.69 31.39 7.46
CA ILE A 17 1.71 30.84 6.54
C ILE A 17 2.31 29.56 7.12
N PHE A 18 2.65 29.54 8.41
CA PHE A 18 3.20 28.36 9.06
C PHE A 18 2.22 27.18 9.03
N LEU A 19 0.93 27.43 9.29
CA LEU A 19 -0.11 26.41 9.19
C LEU A 19 -0.24 25.85 7.77
N ILE A 20 -0.20 26.72 6.75
CA ILE A 20 -0.27 26.29 5.34
C ILE A 20 0.94 25.42 4.98
N VAL A 21 2.15 25.81 5.41
CA VAL A 21 3.37 25.02 5.17
C VAL A 21 3.29 23.67 5.87
N LEU A 22 2.77 23.61 7.10
CA LEU A 22 2.55 22.36 7.84
C LEU A 22 1.56 21.44 7.11
N LEU A 23 0.43 21.98 6.64
CA LEU A 23 -0.58 21.22 5.89
C LEU A 23 -0.02 20.73 4.56
N ALA A 24 0.76 21.56 3.86
CA ALA A 24 1.43 21.17 2.62
C ALA A 24 2.44 20.06 2.86
N ALA A 25 3.26 20.15 3.90
CA ALA A 25 4.22 19.10 4.27
C ALA A 25 3.52 17.79 4.65
N LEU A 26 2.40 17.87 5.40
CA LEU A 26 1.57 16.70 5.72
C LEU A 26 1.03 16.04 4.45
N LEU A 27 0.48 16.82 3.52
CA LEU A 27 -0.02 16.31 2.24
C LEU A 27 1.10 15.67 1.43
N ILE A 28 2.28 16.29 1.34
CA ILE A 28 3.44 15.70 0.65
C ILE A 28 3.85 14.38 1.31
N GLY A 29 3.87 14.33 2.65
CA GLY A 29 4.18 13.10 3.38
C GLY A 29 3.16 11.98 3.13
N VAL A 30 1.87 12.31 3.13
CA VAL A 30 0.79 11.36 2.81
C VAL A 30 0.89 10.90 1.35
N MET A 31 1.13 11.81 0.42
CA MET A 31 1.32 11.46 -0.99
C MET A 31 2.58 10.61 -1.20
N ALA A 32 3.68 10.89 -0.50
CA ALA A 32 4.89 10.06 -0.56
C ALA A 32 4.66 8.67 0.03
N TYR A 33 3.90 8.57 1.11
CA TYR A 33 3.49 7.29 1.70
C TYR A 33 2.61 6.48 0.74
N ILE A 34 1.59 7.11 0.14
CA ILE A 34 0.74 6.48 -0.89
C ILE A 34 1.56 6.09 -2.12
N ARG A 35 2.52 6.92 -2.51
CA ARG A 35 3.41 6.69 -3.66
C ARG A 35 4.34 5.50 -3.41
N ASP A 36 4.86 5.37 -2.19
CA ASP A 36 5.67 4.23 -1.78
C ASP A 36 4.81 2.94 -1.67
N ASP A 37 3.52 3.05 -1.35
CA ASP A 37 2.58 1.91 -1.32
C ASP A 37 1.93 1.56 -2.67
N GLY A 38 2.02 2.40 -3.71
CA GLY A 38 1.40 2.12 -5.01
C GLY A 38 1.32 3.28 -6.01
N GLY A 39 2.26 4.23 -6.01
CA GLY A 39 2.31 5.31 -6.99
C GLY A 39 3.62 5.31 -7.77
N ASP A 40 3.53 4.95 -9.05
CA ASP A 40 4.55 5.13 -10.10
C ASP A 40 5.74 4.15 -10.10
N ALA A 41 5.86 3.24 -9.15
CA ALA A 41 6.78 2.12 -9.27
C ALA A 41 6.05 0.94 -9.90
N SER A 42 6.26 0.68 -11.19
CA SER A 42 5.93 -0.63 -11.75
C SER A 42 6.57 -1.70 -10.87
N CYS A 43 5.79 -2.66 -10.36
CA CYS A 43 6.31 -3.74 -9.51
C CYS A 43 6.41 -5.12 -10.19
N PRO A 44 6.83 -5.22 -11.48
CA PRO A 44 6.97 -6.52 -12.13
C PRO A 44 8.21 -7.30 -11.63
N ASN A 45 9.07 -6.71 -10.80
CA ASN A 45 10.34 -7.30 -10.39
C ASN A 45 10.26 -8.21 -9.15
N LEU A 46 9.08 -8.45 -8.57
CA LEU A 46 8.96 -9.43 -7.49
C LEU A 46 9.24 -10.83 -8.04
N SER A 47 10.21 -11.53 -7.47
CA SER A 47 10.46 -12.91 -7.85
C SER A 47 9.34 -13.81 -7.30
N THR A 48 9.11 -14.94 -7.97
CA THR A 48 8.15 -15.95 -7.50
C THR A 48 8.46 -16.43 -6.08
N SER A 49 9.74 -16.52 -5.69
CA SER A 49 10.12 -16.92 -4.34
C SER A 49 9.77 -15.87 -3.28
N GLN A 50 9.92 -14.58 -3.61
CA GLN A 50 9.50 -13.50 -2.72
C GLN A 50 7.97 -13.51 -2.53
N MET A 51 7.22 -13.61 -3.62
CA MET A 51 5.76 -13.69 -3.57
C MET A 51 5.26 -14.85 -2.71
N ARG A 52 5.83 -16.04 -2.90
CA ARG A 52 5.52 -17.22 -2.07
C ARG A 52 5.83 -16.97 -0.60
N GLY A 53 7.00 -16.40 -0.28
CA GLY A 53 7.38 -16.10 1.10
C GLY A 53 6.43 -15.12 1.80
N TYR A 54 5.87 -14.14 1.07
CA TYR A 54 4.83 -13.26 1.61
C TYR A 54 3.50 -14.01 1.84
N LEU A 55 3.07 -14.82 0.88
CA LEU A 55 1.85 -15.61 1.00
C LEU A 55 1.92 -16.67 2.11
N GLU A 56 3.07 -17.30 2.32
CA GLU A 56 3.27 -18.22 3.45
C GLU A 56 3.18 -17.51 4.81
N LYS A 57 3.66 -16.26 4.91
CA LYS A 57 3.49 -15.45 6.13
C LYS A 57 2.03 -15.10 6.35
N TYR A 58 1.33 -14.66 5.31
CA TYR A 58 -0.10 -14.37 5.35
C TYR A 58 -0.90 -15.63 5.75
N ALA A 59 -0.61 -16.77 5.14
CA ALA A 59 -1.27 -18.04 5.42
C ALA A 59 -1.12 -18.47 6.88
N ARG A 60 0.11 -18.45 7.42
CA ARG A 60 0.35 -18.76 8.84
C ARG A 60 -0.41 -17.84 9.78
N HIS A 61 -0.50 -16.55 9.45
CA HIS A 61 -1.25 -15.59 10.24
C HIS A 61 -2.77 -15.87 10.22
N ASN A 62 -3.28 -16.46 9.13
CA ASN A 62 -4.69 -16.79 8.95
C ASN A 62 -5.00 -18.29 9.18
N ASN A 63 -4.09 -19.04 9.81
CA ASN A 63 -4.23 -20.47 10.09
C ASN A 63 -4.42 -21.37 8.86
N PHE A 64 -3.93 -20.94 7.69
CA PHE A 64 -3.83 -21.81 6.52
C PHE A 64 -2.53 -22.62 6.55
N SER A 65 -2.62 -23.90 6.24
CA SER A 65 -1.49 -24.81 6.06
C SER A 65 -1.47 -25.40 4.65
N ASN A 66 -0.38 -26.06 4.27
CA ASN A 66 -0.28 -26.83 3.00
C ASN A 66 -0.50 -25.99 1.73
N LEU A 67 0.10 -24.81 1.66
CA LEU A 67 -0.01 -23.97 0.46
C LEU A 67 0.69 -24.62 -0.73
N THR A 68 0.01 -24.66 -1.87
CA THR A 68 0.60 -25.05 -3.16
C THR A 68 0.39 -23.96 -4.20
N PHE A 69 1.34 -23.85 -5.13
CA PHE A 69 1.40 -22.81 -6.16
C PHE A 69 1.64 -23.49 -7.50
N ASP A 70 0.55 -23.83 -8.18
CA ASP A 70 0.52 -24.56 -9.45
C ASP A 70 0.19 -23.68 -10.66
N GLU A 71 -0.22 -22.44 -10.43
CA GLU A 71 -0.52 -21.46 -11.47
C GLU A 71 0.44 -20.26 -11.37
N ALA A 72 0.66 -19.58 -12.51
CA ALA A 72 1.50 -18.40 -12.57
C ALA A 72 0.80 -17.17 -11.96
N ALA A 73 1.57 -16.33 -11.28
CA ALA A 73 1.09 -15.03 -10.82
C ALA A 73 0.96 -14.06 -12.01
N GLU A 74 -0.05 -13.20 -11.95
CA GLU A 74 -0.36 -12.19 -12.95
C GLU A 74 -0.17 -10.80 -12.34
N TYR A 75 0.54 -9.91 -13.03
CA TYR A 75 0.67 -8.51 -12.60
C TYR A 75 -0.47 -7.67 -13.16
N LEU A 76 -1.27 -7.09 -12.27
CA LEU A 76 -2.37 -6.17 -12.59
C LEU A 76 -1.81 -4.75 -12.62
N ALA A 77 -1.45 -4.27 -13.80
CA ALA A 77 -0.76 -2.99 -13.98
C ALA A 77 -1.62 -1.77 -13.61
N ASP A 78 -2.94 -1.86 -13.80
CA ASP A 78 -3.93 -0.85 -13.43
C ASP A 78 -4.02 -0.65 -11.91
N LEU A 79 -3.87 -1.73 -11.15
CA LEU A 79 -3.92 -1.72 -9.68
C LEU A 79 -2.54 -1.72 -9.01
N GLN A 80 -1.46 -1.90 -9.79
CA GLN A 80 -0.10 -2.12 -9.31
C GLN A 80 -0.02 -3.25 -8.27
N GLN A 81 -0.72 -4.35 -8.55
CA GLN A 81 -0.85 -5.50 -7.65
C GLN A 81 -0.53 -6.80 -8.35
N TRP A 82 -0.10 -7.79 -7.57
CA TRP A 82 0.04 -9.16 -8.01
C TRP A 82 -1.22 -9.94 -7.69
N LYS A 83 -1.80 -10.57 -8.70
CA LYS A 83 -2.83 -11.59 -8.56
C LYS A 83 -2.15 -12.94 -8.54
N ILE A 84 -2.26 -13.63 -7.41
CA ILE A 84 -1.51 -14.85 -7.15
C ILE A 84 -2.51 -15.97 -6.84
N PRO A 85 -2.75 -16.88 -7.79
CA PRO A 85 -3.52 -18.08 -7.51
C PRO A 85 -2.68 -19.02 -6.63
N TYR A 86 -3.32 -19.62 -5.63
CA TYR A 86 -2.71 -20.62 -4.77
C TYR A 86 -3.78 -21.59 -4.28
N ARG A 87 -3.37 -22.72 -3.72
CA ARG A 87 -4.27 -23.74 -3.17
C ARG A 87 -3.99 -24.00 -1.70
N VAL A 88 -5.05 -24.23 -0.94
CA VAL A 88 -5.02 -24.70 0.46
C VAL A 88 -5.87 -25.95 0.52
N ASP A 89 -5.27 -27.07 0.93
CA ASP A 89 -5.93 -28.37 0.99
C ASP A 89 -6.74 -28.70 -0.29
N ASN A 90 -6.12 -28.42 -1.44
CA ASN A 90 -6.67 -28.61 -2.80
C ASN A 90 -7.80 -27.66 -3.23
N HIS A 91 -8.25 -26.73 -2.37
CA HIS A 91 -9.17 -25.66 -2.75
C HIS A 91 -8.42 -24.45 -3.28
N ARG A 92 -8.90 -23.87 -4.38
CA ARG A 92 -8.23 -22.76 -5.06
C ARG A 92 -8.61 -21.42 -4.45
N TYR A 93 -7.63 -20.55 -4.27
CA TYR A 93 -7.78 -19.17 -3.81
C TYR A 93 -7.05 -18.23 -4.76
N ILE A 94 -7.44 -16.97 -4.77
CA ILE A 94 -6.75 -15.92 -5.52
C ILE A 94 -6.50 -14.76 -4.55
N ALA A 95 -5.23 -14.54 -4.22
CA ALA A 95 -4.81 -13.39 -3.45
C ALA A 95 -4.48 -12.21 -4.38
N LYS A 96 -4.89 -10.99 -4.01
CA LYS A 96 -4.31 -9.75 -4.53
C LYS A 96 -3.33 -9.22 -3.52
N MET A 97 -2.11 -8.96 -3.97
CA MET A 97 -1.00 -8.57 -3.12
C MET A 97 -0.35 -7.30 -3.65
N THR A 98 -0.05 -6.36 -2.76
CA THR A 98 0.71 -5.16 -3.12
C THR A 98 2.15 -5.52 -3.45
N CYS A 99 2.87 -4.59 -4.07
CA CYS A 99 4.30 -4.68 -4.31
C CYS A 99 5.14 -4.98 -3.06
N LYS A 100 4.65 -4.59 -1.88
CA LYS A 100 5.33 -4.76 -0.60
C LYS A 100 5.02 -6.09 0.08
N GLY A 101 4.20 -6.94 -0.55
CA GLY A 101 3.85 -8.25 -0.02
C GLY A 101 2.65 -8.26 0.93
N PHE A 102 1.84 -7.19 0.95
CA PHE A 102 0.60 -7.15 1.72
C PHE A 102 -0.55 -7.73 0.91
N VAL A 103 -1.23 -8.75 1.44
CA VAL A 103 -2.46 -9.28 0.85
C VAL A 103 -3.61 -8.35 1.18
N VAL A 104 -4.18 -7.72 0.15
CA VAL A 104 -5.28 -6.73 0.28
C VAL A 104 -6.65 -7.33 0.02
N ASP A 105 -6.68 -8.43 -0.73
CA ASP A 105 -7.89 -9.17 -1.06
C ASP A 105 -7.52 -10.64 -1.21
N ASN A 106 -8.40 -11.53 -0.79
CA ASN A 106 -8.21 -12.96 -0.90
C ASN A 106 -9.57 -13.63 -1.12
N VAL A 107 -9.80 -14.10 -2.33
CA VAL A 107 -11.09 -14.64 -2.75
C VAL A 107 -11.00 -16.15 -2.94
N GLY A 108 -12.07 -16.86 -2.56
CA GLY A 108 -12.18 -18.31 -2.58
C GLY A 108 -12.81 -18.86 -1.30
N PRO A 109 -12.84 -20.19 -1.12
CA PRO A 109 -12.35 -21.18 -2.07
C PRO A 109 -13.15 -21.21 -3.38
N PHE A 110 -12.48 -21.55 -4.47
CA PHE A 110 -13.07 -22.00 -5.73
C PHE A 110 -12.75 -23.49 -5.87
N ASP A 111 -13.77 -24.29 -6.24
CA ASP A 111 -13.63 -25.73 -6.46
C ASP A 111 -13.09 -26.07 -7.86
#